data_AF-A0A834A0C2-F1
#
_entry.id   AF-A0A834A0C2-F1
#
_cell.length_a   1.000
_cell.length_b   1.000
_cell.length_c   1.000
_cell.angle_alpha   90.00
_cell.angle_beta   90.00
_cell.angle_gamma   90.00
#
_symmetry.space_group_name_H-M   'P 1'
#
loop_
_entity.id
_entity.type
_entity.pdbx_description
1 polymer ?
#
loop_
_entity_poly.entity_id
_entity_poly.type
_entity_poly.pdbx_seq_one_letter_code
_entity_poly.pdbx_strand_id
1 'polypeptide(L)'
;MVERLCQAFGPRLVQLDNVTYHGFPSLQALAGPEVEAQLRKLGLGYRARFVSASARAILEEYGGLPWLQQLRRAPYEEAHRALCTLPGVGTKVADCICLMSLNKPQAVPVDVHMWQIAQRDYSWHPTTTQAKGPSPQANKELGNFFRSLWGPYAGWAQAVLFSADLRRLYQEPPAKRRKRSTGPED
;
A
#
# COMPACT_ATOMS: atom_id res chain seq x y z
N MET A 1 -0.39 14.33 1.55
CA MET A 1 -1.50 13.72 2.33
C MET A 1 -1.05 13.36 3.74
N VAL A 2 -0.04 12.50 3.91
CA VAL A 2 0.45 12.06 5.23
C VAL A 2 0.90 13.25 6.10
N GLU A 3 1.66 14.19 5.55
CA GLU A 3 2.10 15.40 6.28
C GLU A 3 0.92 16.18 6.88
N ARG A 4 -0.12 16.47 6.10
CA ARG A 4 -1.34 17.17 6.56
C ARG A 4 -2.10 16.38 7.63
N LEU A 5 -2.10 15.05 7.54
CA LEU A 5 -2.69 14.19 8.57
C LEU A 5 -1.92 14.29 9.90
N CYS A 6 -0.59 14.28 9.86
CA CYS A 6 0.23 14.46 11.05
C CYS A 6 0.10 15.88 11.62
N GLN A 7 0.05 16.91 10.78
CA GLN A 7 -0.15 18.30 11.23
C GLN A 7 -1.49 18.48 11.94
N ALA A 8 -2.56 17.84 11.44
CA ALA A 8 -3.91 18.00 11.99
C ALA A 8 -4.18 17.17 13.26
N PHE A 9 -3.65 15.93 13.33
CA PHE A 9 -4.00 14.97 14.39
C PHE A 9 -2.80 14.45 15.19
N GLY A 10 -1.58 14.82 14.79
CA GLY A 10 -0.35 14.38 15.42
C GLY A 10 0.17 15.41 16.42
N PRO A 11 0.83 14.95 17.51
CA PRO A 11 1.42 15.87 18.47
C PRO A 11 2.54 16.69 17.81
N ARG A 12 2.57 18.00 18.05
CA ARG A 12 3.69 18.85 17.65
C ARG A 12 4.93 18.41 18.43
N LEU A 13 6.04 18.15 17.72
CA LEU A 13 7.29 17.69 18.32
C LEU A 13 8.30 18.83 18.44
N VAL A 14 8.65 19.43 17.30
CA VAL A 14 9.69 20.46 17.20
C VAL A 14 9.46 21.34 15.98
N GLN A 15 10.01 22.54 15.99
CA GLN A 15 10.11 23.40 14.81
C GLN A 15 11.59 23.61 14.49
N LEU A 16 11.97 23.34 13.25
CA LEU A 16 13.30 23.61 12.71
C LEU A 16 13.10 24.54 11.52
N ASP A 17 13.68 25.74 11.59
CA ASP A 17 13.43 26.83 10.66
C ASP A 17 11.92 27.10 10.50
N ASN A 18 11.42 27.08 9.27
CA ASN A 18 10.01 27.28 8.93
C ASN A 18 9.21 25.97 8.86
N VAL A 19 9.78 24.84 9.28
CA VAL A 19 9.13 23.52 9.22
C VAL A 19 8.77 23.04 10.62
N THR A 20 7.47 22.82 10.86
CA THR A 20 6.98 22.22 12.09
C THR A 20 6.80 20.72 11.89
N TYR A 21 7.49 19.93 12.73
CA TYR A 21 7.43 18.47 12.72
C TYR A 21 6.39 17.98 13.73
N HIS A 22 5.57 17.04 13.28
CA HIS A 22 4.55 16.39 14.09
C HIS A 22 4.80 14.87 14.13
N GLY A 23 4.48 14.26 15.26
CA GLY A 23 4.44 12.80 15.38
C GLY A 23 3.29 12.21 14.59
N PHE A 24 3.31 10.89 14.36
CA PHE A 24 2.15 10.22 13.77
C PHE A 24 0.98 10.24 14.76
N PRO A 25 -0.27 10.47 14.32
CA PRO A 25 -1.43 10.50 15.20
C PRO A 25 -1.63 9.19 15.98
N SER A 26 -2.14 9.31 17.20
CA SER A 26 -2.56 8.13 17.98
C SER A 26 -3.84 7.53 17.43
N LEU A 27 -4.13 6.27 17.79
CA LEU A 27 -5.42 5.65 17.45
C LEU A 27 -6.60 6.48 17.98
N GLN A 28 -6.48 7.01 19.21
CA GLN A 28 -7.51 7.81 19.84
C GLN A 28 -7.77 9.10 19.06
N ALA A 29 -6.70 9.76 18.57
CA ALA A 29 -6.84 10.96 17.75
C ALA A 29 -7.54 10.68 16.42
N LEU A 30 -7.33 9.50 15.82
CA LEU A 30 -7.92 9.12 14.53
C LEU A 30 -9.33 8.52 14.64
N ALA A 31 -9.72 8.04 15.82
CA ALA A 31 -11.05 7.47 16.06
C ALA A 31 -12.13 8.51 16.41
N GLY A 32 -11.74 9.78 16.63
CA GLY A 32 -12.65 10.85 17.01
C GLY A 32 -13.85 11.06 16.05
N PRO A 33 -14.95 11.66 16.53
CA PRO A 33 -16.21 11.78 15.79
C PRO A 33 -16.08 12.59 14.48
N GLU A 34 -15.28 13.66 14.49
CA GLU A 34 -15.15 14.58 13.34
C GLU A 34 -13.99 14.26 12.37
N VAL A 35 -13.20 13.21 12.66
CA VAL A 35 -11.95 12.93 11.95
C VAL A 35 -12.17 12.73 10.45
N GLU A 36 -13.20 11.96 10.05
CA GLU A 36 -13.48 11.74 8.62
C GLU A 36 -13.77 13.07 7.90
N ALA A 37 -14.62 13.93 8.47
CA ALA A 37 -15.00 15.20 7.86
C ALA A 37 -13.79 16.13 7.72
N GLN A 38 -12.94 16.20 8.75
CA GLN A 38 -11.72 17.00 8.73
C GLN A 38 -10.70 16.46 7.70
N LEU A 39 -10.50 15.14 7.62
CA LEU A 39 -9.62 14.52 6.63
C LEU A 39 -10.12 14.73 5.19
N ARG A 40 -11.44 14.77 4.96
CA ARG A 40 -12.01 15.14 3.65
C ARG A 40 -11.64 16.57 3.26
N LYS A 41 -11.77 17.53 4.19
CA LYS A 41 -11.35 18.93 3.97
C LYS A 41 -9.85 19.05 3.66
N LEU A 42 -9.01 18.17 4.22
CA LEU A 42 -7.57 18.11 3.96
C LEU A 42 -7.18 17.44 2.63
N GLY A 43 -8.16 16.89 1.90
CA GLY A 43 -7.99 16.33 0.55
C GLY A 43 -7.76 14.81 0.49
N LEU A 44 -8.06 14.05 1.55
CA LEU A 44 -7.93 12.59 1.52
C LEU A 44 -9.03 11.89 0.70
N GLY A 45 -10.10 12.62 0.34
CA GLY A 45 -11.22 12.11 -0.43
C GLY A 45 -11.91 10.93 0.26
N TYR A 46 -12.27 9.90 -0.51
CA TYR A 46 -12.97 8.72 0.02
C TYR A 46 -12.14 7.93 1.06
N ARG A 47 -10.80 8.05 1.04
CA ARG A 47 -9.91 7.36 1.99
C ARG A 47 -10.00 7.92 3.42
N ALA A 48 -10.56 9.12 3.59
CA ALA A 48 -10.82 9.69 4.90
C ALA A 48 -11.67 8.75 5.78
N ARG A 49 -12.68 8.11 5.18
CA ARG A 49 -13.52 7.11 5.85
C ARG A 49 -12.70 5.91 6.31
N PHE A 50 -11.78 5.42 5.49
CA PHE A 50 -10.95 4.26 5.82
C PHE A 50 -10.04 4.50 7.01
N VAL A 51 -9.43 5.70 7.09
CA VAL A 51 -8.57 6.09 8.22
C VAL A 51 -9.37 6.10 9.52
N SER A 52 -10.50 6.82 9.53
CA SER A 52 -11.33 6.94 10.74
C SER A 52 -11.95 5.60 11.14
N ALA A 53 -12.53 4.87 10.19
CA ALA A 53 -13.18 3.58 10.47
C ALA A 53 -12.17 2.49 10.90
N SER A 54 -10.97 2.44 10.31
CA SER A 54 -9.95 1.49 10.76
C SER A 54 -9.44 1.82 12.16
N ALA A 55 -9.26 3.11 12.49
CA ALA A 55 -8.86 3.50 13.84
C ALA A 55 -9.91 3.09 14.90
N ARG A 56 -11.21 3.28 14.59
CA ARG A 56 -12.31 2.82 15.44
C ARG A 56 -12.35 1.31 15.56
N ALA A 57 -12.32 0.57 14.45
CA ALA A 57 -12.32 -0.88 14.48
C ALA A 57 -11.16 -1.44 15.32
N ILE A 58 -9.95 -0.88 15.19
CA ILE A 58 -8.81 -1.28 16.02
C ILE A 58 -9.09 -1.04 17.50
N LEU A 59 -9.59 0.13 17.89
CA LEU A 59 -9.83 0.46 19.30
C LEU A 59 -11.02 -0.31 19.91
N GLU A 60 -12.12 -0.40 19.19
CA GLU A 60 -13.42 -0.82 19.71
C GLU A 60 -13.66 -2.32 19.53
N GLU A 61 -13.17 -2.92 18.44
CA GLU A 61 -13.46 -4.31 18.08
C GLU A 61 -12.25 -5.24 18.30
N TYR A 62 -11.04 -4.74 18.08
CA TYR A 62 -9.82 -5.57 18.10
C TYR A 62 -8.99 -5.44 19.38
N GLY A 63 -9.40 -4.63 20.37
CA GLY A 63 -8.66 -4.49 21.64
C GLY A 63 -7.46 -3.55 21.57
N GLY A 64 -7.45 -2.64 20.60
CA GLY A 64 -6.52 -1.52 20.49
C GLY A 64 -5.16 -1.86 19.90
N LEU A 65 -4.17 -1.02 20.26
CA LEU A 65 -2.79 -1.15 19.76
C LEU A 65 -2.15 -2.54 19.99
N PRO A 66 -2.39 -3.25 21.12
CA PRO A 66 -1.83 -4.60 21.33
C PRO A 66 -2.17 -5.59 20.23
N TRP A 67 -3.38 -5.51 19.64
CA TRP A 67 -3.76 -6.37 18.53
C TRP A 67 -2.91 -6.17 17.30
N LEU A 68 -2.56 -4.92 16.95
CA LEU A 68 -1.68 -4.69 15.80
C LEU A 68 -0.25 -5.17 16.11
N GLN A 69 0.23 -4.96 17.35
CA GLN A 69 1.57 -5.34 17.77
C GLN A 69 1.79 -6.86 17.77
N GLN A 70 0.78 -7.64 18.16
CA GLN A 70 0.91 -9.11 18.19
C GLN A 70 1.05 -9.71 16.77
N LEU A 71 0.54 -9.05 15.73
CA LEU A 71 0.66 -9.52 14.34
C LEU A 71 2.12 -9.63 13.87
N ARG A 72 3.05 -8.92 14.52
CA ARG A 72 4.49 -9.06 14.26
C ARG A 72 4.98 -10.47 14.59
N ARG A 73 4.38 -11.15 15.57
CA ARG A 73 4.71 -12.53 15.97
C ARG A 73 3.88 -13.58 15.24
N ALA A 74 2.68 -13.23 14.78
CA ALA A 74 1.80 -14.13 14.04
C ALA A 74 2.43 -14.57 12.69
N PRO A 75 2.10 -15.75 12.14
CA PRO A 75 2.44 -16.14 10.78
C PRO A 75 1.99 -15.10 9.73
N TYR A 76 2.71 -15.00 8.60
CA TYR A 76 2.39 -14.05 7.53
C TYR A 76 0.93 -14.14 7.07
N GLU A 77 0.44 -15.36 6.84
CA GLU A 77 -0.91 -15.61 6.34
C GLU A 77 -1.99 -15.16 7.34
N GLU A 78 -1.74 -15.28 8.64
CA GLU A 78 -2.67 -14.82 9.68
C GLU A 78 -2.64 -13.30 9.80
N ALA A 79 -1.45 -12.69 9.82
CA ALA A 79 -1.31 -11.24 9.85
C ALA A 79 -1.96 -10.58 8.63
N HIS A 80 -1.76 -11.15 7.44
CA HIS A 80 -2.35 -10.65 6.20
C HIS A 80 -3.88 -10.73 6.21
N ARG A 81 -4.45 -11.88 6.60
CA ARG A 81 -5.91 -12.04 6.73
C ARG A 81 -6.50 -11.09 7.76
N ALA A 82 -5.86 -10.95 8.92
CA ALA A 82 -6.31 -10.05 9.98
C ALA A 82 -6.30 -8.58 9.53
N LEU A 83 -5.27 -8.15 8.78
CA LEU A 83 -5.23 -6.79 8.24
C LEU A 83 -6.31 -6.54 7.18
N CYS A 84 -6.63 -7.54 6.35
CA CYS A 84 -7.64 -7.42 5.30
C CYS A 84 -9.07 -7.23 5.84
N THR A 85 -9.32 -7.38 7.15
CA THR A 85 -10.62 -7.07 7.73
C THR A 85 -10.82 -5.56 7.97
N LEU A 86 -9.72 -4.79 7.97
CA LEU A 86 -9.79 -3.34 8.22
C LEU A 86 -10.36 -2.59 7.01
N PRO A 87 -11.24 -1.59 7.22
CA PRO A 87 -11.78 -0.75 6.15
C PRO A 87 -10.69 -0.11 5.29
N GLY A 88 -10.69 -0.43 3.99
CA GLY A 88 -9.74 0.13 3.02
C GLY A 88 -8.40 -0.61 2.93
N VAL A 89 -8.23 -1.70 3.66
CA VAL A 89 -7.05 -2.57 3.57
C VAL A 89 -7.38 -3.79 2.71
N GLY A 90 -6.97 -3.75 1.44
CA GLY A 90 -6.99 -4.93 0.55
C GLY A 90 -5.64 -5.65 0.53
N THR A 91 -5.55 -6.74 -0.25
CA THR A 91 -4.37 -7.62 -0.36
C THR A 91 -3.05 -6.86 -0.46
N LYS A 92 -2.95 -5.90 -1.40
CA LYS A 92 -1.73 -5.12 -1.63
C LYS A 92 -1.33 -4.28 -0.41
N VAL A 93 -2.30 -3.64 0.24
CA VAL A 93 -2.05 -2.79 1.42
C VAL A 93 -1.64 -3.67 2.60
N ALA A 94 -2.32 -4.79 2.80
CA ALA A 94 -1.95 -5.78 3.83
C ALA A 94 -0.52 -6.31 3.61
N ASP A 95 -0.14 -6.63 2.37
CA ASP A 95 1.24 -7.04 2.04
C ASP A 95 2.26 -5.93 2.34
N CYS A 96 1.95 -4.67 2.03
CA CYS A 96 2.84 -3.54 2.37
C CYS A 96 3.05 -3.46 3.89
N ILE A 97 1.97 -3.58 4.68
CA ILE A 97 2.05 -3.53 6.14
C ILE A 97 2.86 -4.72 6.67
N CYS A 98 2.58 -5.93 6.18
CA CYS A 98 3.31 -7.16 6.52
C CYS A 98 4.81 -7.02 6.28
N LEU A 99 5.20 -6.58 5.08
CA LEU A 99 6.59 -6.42 4.67
C LEU A 99 7.31 -5.34 5.49
N MET A 100 6.69 -4.16 5.63
CA MET A 100 7.38 -2.95 6.10
C MET A 100 7.26 -2.71 7.61
N SER A 101 6.37 -3.41 8.32
CA SER A 101 6.13 -3.15 9.75
C SER A 101 5.97 -4.38 10.66
N LEU A 102 5.65 -5.55 10.09
CA LEU A 102 5.31 -6.78 10.85
C LEU A 102 6.33 -7.91 10.69
N ASN A 103 7.55 -7.62 10.22
CA ASN A 103 8.64 -8.58 10.06
C ASN A 103 8.29 -9.77 9.16
N LYS A 104 7.58 -9.54 8.05
CA LYS A 104 7.25 -10.58 7.06
C LYS A 104 8.04 -10.36 5.76
N PRO A 105 9.36 -10.65 5.73
CA PRO A 105 10.22 -10.35 4.59
C PRO A 105 9.82 -11.08 3.29
N GLN A 106 9.00 -12.13 3.41
CA GLN A 106 8.45 -12.88 2.28
C GLN A 106 7.20 -12.24 1.65
N ALA A 107 6.59 -11.22 2.28
CA ALA A 107 5.41 -10.55 1.74
C ALA A 107 5.80 -9.76 0.47
N VAL A 108 5.06 -9.96 -0.62
CA VAL A 108 5.32 -9.30 -1.91
C VAL A 108 4.08 -8.50 -2.31
N PRO A 109 4.04 -7.19 -2.03
CA PRO A 109 2.96 -6.32 -2.48
C PRO A 109 2.85 -6.28 -4.01
N VAL A 110 1.79 -6.84 -4.57
CA VAL A 110 1.56 -6.85 -6.02
C VAL A 110 0.64 -5.69 -6.43
N ASP A 111 1.18 -4.78 -7.23
CA ASP A 111 0.45 -3.72 -7.93
C ASP A 111 0.84 -3.67 -9.41
N VAL A 112 0.37 -2.64 -10.12
CA VAL A 112 0.62 -2.48 -11.56
C VAL A 112 2.10 -2.42 -11.92
N HIS A 113 2.96 -1.89 -11.03
CA HIS A 113 4.41 -1.83 -11.27
C HIS A 113 5.02 -3.22 -11.20
N MET A 114 4.62 -4.02 -10.21
CA MET A 114 5.07 -5.42 -10.14
C MET A 114 4.60 -6.23 -11.34
N TRP A 115 3.41 -5.97 -11.87
CA TRP A 115 2.95 -6.56 -13.13
C TRP A 115 3.80 -6.15 -14.33
N GLN A 116 4.19 -4.88 -14.41
CA GLN A 116 5.04 -4.38 -15.50
C GLN A 116 6.43 -5.00 -15.42
N ILE A 117 7.04 -5.05 -14.24
CA ILE A 117 8.34 -5.69 -14.01
C ILE A 117 8.27 -7.18 -14.37
N ALA A 118 7.24 -7.90 -13.91
CA ALA A 118 7.09 -9.33 -14.18
C ALA A 118 7.00 -9.64 -15.68
N GLN A 119 6.19 -8.89 -16.43
CA GLN A 119 6.05 -9.09 -17.88
C GLN A 119 7.30 -8.67 -18.64
N ARG A 120 7.86 -7.49 -18.31
CA ARG A 120 9.00 -6.90 -19.02
C ARG A 120 10.29 -7.69 -18.81
N ASP A 121 10.59 -8.03 -17.56
CA ASP A 121 11.92 -8.52 -17.17
C ASP A 121 11.96 -10.04 -16.99
N TYR A 122 10.79 -10.67 -16.78
CA TYR A 122 10.67 -12.12 -16.56
C TYR A 122 9.78 -12.81 -17.59
N SER A 123 9.19 -12.07 -18.54
CA SER A 123 8.19 -12.60 -19.49
C SER A 123 7.08 -13.40 -18.80
N TRP A 124 6.73 -13.00 -17.57
CA TRP A 124 5.78 -13.73 -16.75
C TRP A 124 4.34 -13.48 -17.21
N HIS A 125 3.54 -14.55 -17.20
CA HIS A 125 2.10 -14.53 -17.50
C HIS A 125 1.38 -15.44 -16.50
N PRO A 126 0.14 -15.13 -16.10
CA PRO A 126 -0.63 -16.00 -15.22
C PRO A 126 -0.94 -17.34 -15.92
N THR A 127 -0.78 -18.42 -15.17
CA THR A 127 -0.95 -19.81 -15.64
C THR A 127 -2.18 -20.47 -15.02
N THR A 128 -2.62 -19.99 -13.85
CA THR A 128 -3.74 -20.61 -13.10
C THR A 128 -5.10 -19.96 -13.39
N THR A 129 -5.12 -18.90 -14.20
CA THR A 129 -6.32 -18.13 -14.53
C THR A 129 -6.27 -17.63 -15.97
N GLN A 130 -7.44 -17.49 -16.61
CA GLN A 130 -7.54 -16.88 -17.94
C GLN A 130 -7.47 -15.34 -17.91
N ALA A 131 -7.32 -14.73 -16.73
CA ALA A 131 -7.18 -13.29 -16.61
C ALA A 131 -5.91 -12.81 -17.35
N LYS A 132 -6.08 -11.90 -18.32
CA LYS A 132 -4.96 -11.29 -19.06
C LYS A 132 -4.32 -10.08 -18.35
N GLY A 133 -4.64 -9.87 -17.08
CA GLY A 133 -4.19 -8.71 -16.31
C GLY A 133 -4.49 -8.82 -14.81
N PRO A 134 -4.30 -7.73 -14.05
CA PRO A 134 -4.44 -7.73 -12.60
C PRO A 134 -5.81 -8.21 -12.13
N SER A 135 -5.81 -9.27 -11.32
CA SER A 135 -6.99 -9.83 -10.66
C SER A 135 -6.59 -10.41 -9.31
N PRO A 136 -7.51 -10.65 -8.36
CA PRO A 136 -7.15 -11.21 -7.06
C PRO A 136 -6.36 -12.53 -7.17
N GLN A 137 -6.79 -13.42 -8.06
CA GLN A 137 -6.14 -14.71 -8.28
C GLN A 137 -4.77 -14.55 -8.96
N ALA A 138 -4.70 -13.76 -10.04
CA ALA A 138 -3.45 -13.54 -10.76
C ALA A 138 -2.41 -12.78 -9.93
N ASN A 139 -2.85 -11.83 -9.09
CA ASN A 139 -1.97 -11.13 -8.15
C ASN A 139 -1.40 -12.07 -7.09
N LYS A 140 -2.21 -13.00 -6.57
CA LYS A 140 -1.75 -14.02 -5.64
C LYS A 140 -0.73 -14.96 -6.30
N GLU A 141 -1.00 -15.38 -7.54
CA GLU A 141 -0.07 -16.20 -8.33
C GLU A 141 1.27 -15.47 -8.55
N LEU A 142 1.22 -14.19 -8.93
CA LEU A 142 2.42 -13.38 -9.14
C LEU A 142 3.24 -13.20 -7.85
N GLY A 143 2.58 -12.95 -6.72
CA GLY A 143 3.25 -12.90 -5.42
C GLY A 143 3.92 -14.23 -5.05
N ASN A 144 3.26 -15.35 -5.34
CA ASN A 144 3.83 -16.69 -5.14
C ASN A 144 5.03 -16.95 -6.06
N PHE A 145 4.94 -16.56 -7.33
CA PHE A 145 6.05 -16.67 -8.29
C PHE A 145 7.32 -15.99 -7.75
N PHE A 146 7.21 -14.74 -7.29
CA PHE A 146 8.35 -14.02 -6.74
C PHE A 146 8.86 -14.59 -5.40
N ARG A 147 7.97 -15.11 -4.55
CA ARG A 147 8.38 -15.86 -3.34
C ARG A 147 9.15 -17.12 -3.68
N SER A 148 8.72 -17.88 -4.68
CA SER A 148 9.44 -19.08 -5.14
C SER A 148 10.80 -18.73 -5.76
N LEU A 149 10.89 -17.60 -6.47
CA LEU A 149 12.12 -17.14 -7.12
C LEU A 149 13.16 -16.61 -6.14
N TRP A 150 12.75 -15.77 -5.19
CA TRP A 150 13.67 -15.04 -4.29
C TRP A 150 13.70 -15.58 -2.86
N GLY A 151 12.84 -16.53 -2.53
CA GLY A 151 12.83 -17.19 -1.23
C GLY A 151 12.30 -16.31 -0.08
N PRO A 152 12.77 -16.52 1.16
CA PRO A 152 12.19 -15.91 2.37
C PRO A 152 12.26 -14.38 2.44
N TYR A 153 13.12 -13.75 1.62
CA TYR A 153 13.30 -12.30 1.57
C TYR A 153 12.79 -11.68 0.26
N ALA A 154 11.84 -12.34 -0.41
CA ALA A 154 11.29 -11.89 -1.69
C ALA A 154 10.76 -10.44 -1.68
N GLY A 155 10.16 -9.98 -0.58
CA GLY A 155 9.72 -8.58 -0.46
C GLY A 155 10.88 -7.58 -0.44
N TRP A 156 12.06 -7.99 0.05
CA TRP A 156 13.25 -7.15 0.05
C TRP A 156 13.86 -7.08 -1.34
N ALA A 157 13.92 -8.20 -2.06
CA ALA A 157 14.31 -8.21 -3.47
C ALA A 157 13.36 -7.35 -4.33
N GLN A 158 12.05 -7.42 -4.06
CA GLN A 158 11.05 -6.57 -4.70
C GLN A 158 11.34 -5.07 -4.47
N ALA A 159 11.74 -4.66 -3.27
CA ALA A 159 12.08 -3.27 -2.98
C ALA A 159 13.26 -2.73 -3.80
N VAL A 160 14.25 -3.59 -4.10
CA VAL A 160 15.38 -3.24 -4.98
C VAL A 160 14.90 -2.98 -6.40
N LEU A 161 14.09 -3.88 -6.96
CA LEU A 161 13.55 -3.71 -8.31
C LEU A 161 12.64 -2.49 -8.42
N PHE A 162 11.79 -2.27 -7.41
CA PHE A 162 10.93 -1.09 -7.36
C PHE A 162 11.73 0.22 -7.35
N SER A 163 12.83 0.26 -6.58
CA SER A 163 13.73 1.43 -6.54
C SER A 163 14.46 1.66 -7.87
N ALA A 164 14.83 0.60 -8.58
CA ALA A 164 15.40 0.70 -9.92
C ALA A 164 14.38 1.21 -10.95
N ASP A 165 13.14 0.72 -10.90
CA ASP A 165 12.08 1.10 -11.84
C ASP A 165 11.66 2.57 -11.69
N LEU A 166 11.56 3.07 -10.44
CA LEU A 166 11.27 4.48 -10.18
C LEU A 166 12.31 5.41 -10.80
N ARG A 167 13.61 5.07 -10.72
CA ARG A 167 14.68 5.89 -11.33
C ARG A 167 14.51 6.01 -12.84
N ARG A 168 14.08 4.94 -13.50
CA ARG A 168 13.82 4.95 -14.94
C ARG A 168 12.70 5.94 -15.30
N LEU A 169 11.64 5.99 -14.49
CA LEU A 169 10.52 6.93 -14.69
C LEU A 169 10.94 8.40 -14.57
N TYR A 170 11.96 8.72 -13.76
CA TYR A 170 12.48 10.09 -13.65
C TYR A 170 13.50 10.44 -14.73
N GLN A 171 14.12 9.45 -15.37
CA GLN A 171 15.13 9.67 -16.42
C GLN A 171 14.52 9.66 -17.83
N GLU A 172 13.41 8.96 -18.05
CA GLU A 172 12.71 8.96 -19.34
C GLU A 172 11.77 10.17 -19.45
N PRO A 173 11.88 11.02 -20.49
CA PRO A 173 10.91 12.09 -20.71
C PRO A 173 9.51 11.48 -20.93
N PRO A 174 8.43 12.12 -20.43
CA PRO A 174 7.09 11.56 -20.51
C PRO A 174 6.72 11.27 -21.97
N ALA A 175 6.33 10.01 -22.24
CA ALA A 175 5.95 9.57 -23.57
C ALA A 175 4.84 10.47 -24.13
N LYS A 176 5.09 11.12 -25.27
CA LYS A 176 4.07 11.90 -25.98
C LYS A 176 2.88 11.00 -26.27
N ARG A 177 1.71 11.32 -25.70
CA ARG A 177 0.43 10.69 -26.06
C ARG A 177 0.29 10.73 -27.59
N ARG A 178 0.37 9.57 -28.25
CA ARG A 178 0.03 9.44 -29.67
C ARG A 178 -1.43 9.89 -29.82
N LYS A 179 -1.65 11.05 -30.45
CA LYS A 179 -2.98 11.41 -30.97
C LYS A 179 -3.40 10.29 -31.92
N ARG A 180 -4.49 9.59 -31.61
CA ARG A 180 -5.18 8.78 -32.61
C ARG A 180 -5.63 9.75 -33.70
N SER A 181 -5.00 9.66 -34.87
CA SER A 181 -5.53 10.27 -36.08
C SER A 181 -6.85 9.58 -36.40
N THR A 182 -7.96 10.29 -36.23
CA THR A 182 -9.21 9.97 -36.91
C THR A 182 -8.93 10.08 -38.41
N GLY A 183 -8.94 8.95 -39.11
CA GLY A 183 -8.92 8.93 -40.57
C GLY A 183 -10.23 9.50 -41.13
N PRO A 184 -10.27 9.94 -42.40
CA PRO A 184 -11.47 10.47 -43.01
C PRO A 184 -12.49 9.35 -43.21
N GLU A 185 -13.75 9.67 -42.96
CA GLU A 185 -14.90 8.88 -43.42
C GLU A 185 -15.05 9.12 -44.93
N ASP A 186 -14.96 8.05 -45.70
CA ASP A 186 -15.55 7.91 -47.04
C ASP A 186 -16.50 6.71 -47.01
#